data_AF-Q82EZ0-F1
#
_entry.id   AF-Q82EZ0-F1
#
_cell.length_a   1.000
_cell.length_b   1.000
_cell.length_c   1.000
_cell.angle_alpha   90.00
_cell.angle_beta   90.00
_cell.angle_gamma   90.00
#
_symmetry.space_group_name_H-M   'P 1'
#
loop_
_entity.id
_entity.type
_entity.pdbx_description
1 polymer ?
#
loop_
_entity_poly.entity_id
_entity_poly.type
_entity_poly.pdbx_seq_one_letter_code
_entity_poly.pdbx_strand_id
1 'polypeptide(L)'
;MRSTTALAALLTTALTPLSLPTPASAAPATYADDFNGDGYRDLVVGAPDATVSGKESAGAVVVLYGSASGPGTTKKLLISQNATGVEGAAEAGDGFGSSVASADLDADGYADLLVGAPYEDVTGAKTRGSVTVLWGGAQGLKGSAVLPAPSPFSDGDTKGCSYGTGVAAVNPKAAPGAAEVSVAGWCAGLRLTGPFTRAGKPARTSLRTATPSLDDAALGDLDGNGRPESVDISVGLSDHPSGGVYVNPPASSASPLSTDGDNVALGDVNGDGYGDLVVGDPGDTVIDGTPQEGTGHKGGQIAIWPGGAHGIDATAEPILIHQDTPGVPGSAESYDSFGADVSVADVNGDGYGDIAVGVPGERLGSARSAGSVILVPGRAGGPTGAGSTTITQNSTAVPGTAERGDTFGSTVRLTDLTKDGKPDLVVGAPGEDNSTGGIWVFKGTTTGPSLRNSYSVMGNAVGLPKEHYTNWSSVQSS
;
A
#
# COMPACT_ATOMS: atom_id res chain seq x y z
N MET A 1 84.18 -44.24 -20.92
CA MET A 1 84.20 -42.76 -20.94
C MET A 1 82.76 -42.29 -21.07
N ARG A 2 82.36 -41.32 -20.25
CA ARG A 2 80.97 -41.03 -19.85
C ARG A 2 80.21 -40.24 -20.92
N SER A 3 79.01 -40.71 -21.27
CA SER A 3 77.97 -39.91 -21.91
C SER A 3 77.12 -39.25 -20.82
N THR A 4 76.90 -37.94 -20.90
CA THR A 4 75.91 -37.23 -20.08
C THR A 4 75.05 -36.36 -20.99
N THR A 5 73.80 -36.75 -21.08
CA THR A 5 72.64 -36.11 -21.68
C THR A 5 72.29 -34.79 -20.96
N ALA A 6 72.06 -33.73 -21.71
CA ALA A 6 71.54 -32.47 -21.19
C ALA A 6 69.99 -32.56 -21.14
N LEU A 7 69.43 -32.40 -19.93
CA LEU A 7 68.00 -32.35 -19.68
C LEU A 7 67.53 -30.89 -19.82
N ALA A 8 66.68 -30.59 -20.80
CA ALA A 8 66.03 -29.29 -20.93
C ALA A 8 64.79 -29.26 -20.01
N ALA A 9 64.82 -28.39 -18.98
CA ALA A 9 63.65 -28.12 -18.15
C ALA A 9 62.77 -27.06 -18.82
N LEU A 10 61.61 -27.45 -19.33
CA LEU A 10 60.54 -26.50 -19.66
C LEU A 10 59.86 -26.06 -18.36
N LEU A 11 60.03 -24.79 -17.98
CA LEU A 11 59.18 -24.14 -16.99
C LEU A 11 57.81 -23.84 -17.64
N THR A 12 56.80 -24.64 -17.34
CA THR A 12 55.40 -24.27 -17.57
C THR A 12 54.96 -23.32 -16.45
N THR A 13 54.96 -22.02 -16.73
CA THR A 13 54.32 -21.04 -15.84
C THR A 13 52.80 -21.25 -15.92
N ALA A 14 52.21 -21.86 -14.90
CA ALA A 14 50.78 -21.93 -14.75
C ALA A 14 50.24 -20.50 -14.50
N LEU A 15 49.52 -19.93 -15.47
CA LEU A 15 48.68 -18.76 -15.22
C LEU A 15 47.51 -19.23 -14.35
N THR A 16 47.54 -18.91 -13.05
CA THR A 16 46.33 -18.93 -12.23
C THR A 16 45.42 -17.81 -12.72
N PRO A 17 44.19 -18.07 -13.18
CA PRO A 17 43.25 -17.00 -13.48
C PRO A 17 43.01 -16.19 -12.20
N LEU A 18 43.33 -14.89 -12.24
CA LEU A 18 42.89 -13.95 -11.21
C LEU A 18 41.37 -13.96 -11.23
N SER A 19 40.74 -14.57 -10.22
CA SER A 19 39.32 -14.36 -9.96
C SER A 19 39.18 -12.92 -9.51
N LEU A 20 38.69 -12.05 -10.40
CA LEU A 20 38.24 -10.73 -10.01
C LEU A 20 37.10 -10.94 -9.00
N PRO A 21 37.14 -10.30 -7.82
CA PRO A 21 36.00 -10.33 -6.93
C PRO A 21 34.79 -9.81 -7.71
N THR A 22 33.70 -10.58 -7.69
CA THR A 22 32.41 -10.08 -8.16
C THR A 22 32.13 -8.78 -7.39
N PRO A 23 31.73 -7.68 -8.06
CA PRO A 23 31.36 -6.47 -7.34
C PRO A 23 30.35 -6.87 -6.27
N ALA A 24 30.62 -6.49 -5.02
CA ALA A 24 29.69 -6.73 -3.93
C ALA A 24 28.39 -6.01 -4.29
N SER A 25 27.32 -6.77 -4.52
CA SER A 25 25.98 -6.21 -4.62
C SER A 25 25.68 -5.50 -3.30
N ALA A 26 25.08 -4.32 -3.36
CA ALA A 26 24.54 -3.69 -2.15
C ALA A 26 23.55 -4.67 -1.49
N ALA A 27 23.51 -4.67 -0.16
CA ALA A 27 22.45 -5.36 0.54
C ALA A 27 21.12 -4.64 0.23
N PRO A 28 19.98 -5.36 0.12
CA PRO A 28 18.68 -4.72 -0.07
C PRO A 28 18.39 -3.69 1.02
N ALA A 29 17.54 -2.72 0.70
CA ALA A 29 17.06 -1.75 1.69
C ALA A 29 16.54 -2.46 2.95
N THR A 30 16.91 -1.94 4.12
CA THR A 30 16.49 -2.53 5.41
C THR A 30 14.98 -2.38 5.63
N TYR A 31 14.43 -1.24 5.19
CA TYR A 31 13.02 -0.95 5.21
C TYR A 31 12.54 -0.64 3.79
N ALA A 32 11.38 -1.15 3.42
CA ALA A 32 10.80 -0.98 2.08
C ALA A 32 10.41 0.48 1.78
N ASP A 33 10.45 1.36 2.78
CA ASP A 33 10.02 2.75 2.79
C ASP A 33 11.12 3.70 3.31
N ASP A 34 12.39 3.29 3.35
CA ASP A 34 13.55 4.17 3.65
C ASP A 34 14.25 4.60 2.36
N PHE A 35 13.80 5.71 1.77
CA PHE A 35 14.24 6.16 0.44
C PHE A 35 15.63 6.80 0.46
N ASN A 36 16.11 7.20 1.65
CA ASN A 36 17.40 7.89 1.82
C ASN A 36 18.48 7.05 2.51
N GLY A 37 18.12 5.87 3.03
CA GLY A 37 19.00 4.90 3.68
C GLY A 37 19.50 5.36 5.06
N ASP A 38 18.81 6.28 5.73
CA ASP A 38 19.20 6.79 7.05
C ASP A 38 18.77 5.86 8.21
N GLY A 39 18.02 4.81 7.89
CA GLY A 39 17.61 3.76 8.80
C GLY A 39 16.34 4.09 9.58
N TYR A 40 15.62 5.14 9.20
CA TYR A 40 14.25 5.43 9.63
C TYR A 40 13.30 5.31 8.44
N ARG A 41 12.10 4.80 8.67
CA ARG A 41 11.08 4.71 7.62
C ARG A 41 10.57 6.10 7.26
N ASP A 42 10.46 6.37 5.97
CA ASP A 42 9.83 7.56 5.44
C ASP A 42 8.33 7.33 5.26
N LEU A 43 7.55 8.41 5.29
CA LEU A 43 6.11 8.36 5.07
C LEU A 43 5.77 9.05 3.75
N VAL A 44 5.03 8.37 2.89
CA VAL A 44 4.48 8.95 1.67
C VAL A 44 2.99 9.15 1.83
N VAL A 45 2.52 10.27 1.34
CA VAL A 45 1.12 10.65 1.26
C VAL A 45 0.79 10.94 -0.19
N GLY A 46 -0.18 10.23 -0.77
CA GLY A 46 -0.80 10.59 -2.04
C GLY A 46 -1.84 11.71 -1.88
N ALA A 47 -1.87 12.62 -2.83
CA ALA A 47 -2.85 13.70 -2.93
C ALA A 47 -3.32 13.80 -4.39
N PRO A 48 -4.08 12.80 -4.90
CA PRO A 48 -4.45 12.70 -6.32
C PRO A 48 -5.29 13.89 -6.82
N ASP A 49 -5.99 14.60 -5.94
CA ASP A 49 -6.76 15.80 -6.31
C ASP A 49 -5.95 17.10 -6.30
N ALA A 50 -4.66 17.05 -5.94
CA ALA A 50 -3.85 18.26 -5.86
C ALA A 50 -3.77 18.99 -7.21
N THR A 51 -4.02 20.29 -7.19
CA THR A 51 -3.88 21.14 -8.36
C THR A 51 -2.41 21.44 -8.64
N VAL A 52 -1.94 21.12 -9.85
CA VAL A 52 -0.55 21.36 -10.26
C VAL A 52 -0.52 22.35 -11.41
N SER A 53 0.10 23.51 -11.21
CA SER A 53 0.23 24.55 -12.26
C SER A 53 -1.11 24.95 -12.91
N GLY A 54 -2.21 24.96 -12.14
CA GLY A 54 -3.56 25.26 -12.61
C GLY A 54 -4.31 24.09 -13.27
N LYS A 55 -3.80 22.86 -13.11
CA LYS A 55 -4.46 21.62 -13.54
C LYS A 55 -5.10 20.94 -12.34
N GLU A 56 -6.43 21.07 -12.21
CA GLU A 56 -7.21 20.43 -11.15
C GLU A 56 -7.08 18.91 -11.23
N SER A 57 -6.98 18.24 -10.07
CA SER A 57 -6.80 16.78 -9.94
C SER A 57 -5.68 16.18 -10.80
N ALA A 58 -4.63 16.96 -11.08
CA ALA A 58 -3.41 16.42 -11.68
C ALA A 58 -2.67 15.49 -10.70
N GLY A 59 -2.74 15.82 -9.42
CA GLY A 59 -2.22 15.00 -8.34
C GLY A 59 -0.77 15.27 -7.97
N ALA A 60 -0.43 14.89 -6.74
CA ALA A 60 0.90 14.96 -6.19
C ALA A 60 1.11 13.87 -5.12
N VAL A 61 2.35 13.64 -4.73
CA VAL A 61 2.72 12.92 -3.51
C VAL A 61 3.59 13.81 -2.63
N VAL A 62 3.44 13.67 -1.32
CA VAL A 62 4.31 14.25 -0.30
C VAL A 62 5.11 13.13 0.34
N VAL A 63 6.43 13.29 0.37
CA VAL A 63 7.34 12.39 1.10
C VAL A 63 7.83 13.12 2.33
N LEU A 64 7.58 12.55 3.50
CA LEU A 64 8.04 13.02 4.80
C LEU A 64 9.17 12.11 5.26
N TYR A 65 10.40 12.63 5.27
CA TYR A 65 11.55 11.83 5.69
C TYR A 65 11.46 11.51 7.19
N GLY A 66 11.73 10.25 7.50
CA GLY A 66 11.72 9.69 8.84
C GLY A 66 12.78 10.28 9.76
N SER A 67 12.60 10.02 11.05
CA SER A 67 13.59 10.33 12.08
C SER A 67 13.30 9.52 13.34
N ALA A 68 14.18 9.60 14.34
CA ALA A 68 13.92 9.03 15.66
C ALA A 68 12.66 9.58 16.35
N SER A 69 12.14 10.72 15.89
CA SER A 69 10.88 11.32 16.37
C SER A 69 9.69 11.03 15.46
N GLY A 70 9.87 10.24 14.39
CA GLY A 70 8.89 10.00 13.34
C GLY A 70 8.99 11.01 12.19
N PRO A 71 8.14 10.86 11.16
CA PRO A 71 8.08 11.75 10.00
C PRO A 71 7.54 13.13 10.40
N GLY A 72 8.21 14.19 9.95
CA GLY A 72 7.80 15.57 10.24
C GLY A 72 7.91 16.48 9.02
N THR A 73 7.58 17.75 9.19
CA THR A 73 7.52 18.71 8.05
C THR A 73 8.86 19.37 7.70
N THR A 74 9.94 19.03 8.42
CA THR A 74 11.27 19.68 8.29
C THR A 74 12.03 19.19 7.06
N LYS A 75 12.07 17.86 6.85
CA LYS A 75 12.66 17.24 5.67
C LYS A 75 11.53 16.59 4.88
N LYS A 76 11.12 17.22 3.79
CA LYS A 76 10.01 16.75 2.96
C LYS A 76 10.26 17.02 1.49
N LEU A 77 9.59 16.27 0.63
CA LEU A 77 9.49 16.52 -0.80
C LEU A 77 8.01 16.58 -1.19
N LEU A 78 7.68 17.50 -2.10
CA LEU A 78 6.42 17.53 -2.81
C LEU A 78 6.73 17.21 -4.27
N ILE A 79 6.13 16.15 -4.80
CA ILE A 79 6.45 15.61 -6.11
C ILE A 79 5.14 15.50 -6.91
N SER A 80 5.15 16.05 -8.12
CA SER A 80 4.14 15.82 -9.15
C SER A 80 4.83 15.48 -10.46
N GLN A 81 4.07 15.15 -11.51
CA GLN A 81 4.66 14.91 -12.84
C GLN A 81 5.38 16.12 -13.43
N ASN A 82 5.13 17.33 -12.92
CA ASN A 82 5.89 18.54 -13.32
C ASN A 82 7.21 18.70 -12.56
N ALA A 83 7.51 17.86 -11.56
CA ALA A 83 8.75 17.96 -10.81
C ALA A 83 9.96 17.62 -11.71
N THR A 84 11.09 18.29 -11.48
CA THR A 84 12.29 18.08 -12.28
C THR A 84 12.80 16.65 -12.13
N GLY A 85 12.92 15.94 -13.27
CA GLY A 85 13.40 14.56 -13.30
C GLY A 85 12.32 13.51 -13.06
N VAL A 86 11.05 13.91 -13.01
CA VAL A 86 9.89 13.02 -13.13
C VAL A 86 9.47 12.98 -14.60
N GLU A 87 9.27 11.78 -15.15
CA GLU A 87 8.80 11.57 -16.52
C GLU A 87 7.29 11.87 -16.61
N GLY A 88 6.88 12.46 -17.74
CA GLY A 88 5.50 12.92 -17.96
C GLY A 88 5.32 14.42 -17.74
N ALA A 89 4.07 14.87 -17.73
CA ALA A 89 3.68 16.24 -17.42
C ALA A 89 2.30 16.20 -16.76
N ALA A 90 2.05 17.08 -15.79
CA ALA A 90 0.75 17.11 -15.14
C ALA A 90 -0.32 17.69 -16.08
N GLU A 91 -1.40 16.94 -16.23
CA GLU A 91 -2.62 17.24 -16.96
C GLU A 91 -3.81 17.22 -15.99
N ALA A 92 -4.94 17.79 -16.41
CA ALA A 92 -6.07 17.89 -15.50
C ALA A 92 -6.76 16.53 -15.38
N GLY A 93 -6.83 16.01 -14.16
CA GLY A 93 -7.51 14.75 -13.85
C GLY A 93 -6.63 13.50 -13.83
N ASP A 94 -5.30 13.58 -14.02
CA ASP A 94 -4.43 12.39 -14.07
C ASP A 94 -4.43 11.56 -12.78
N GLY A 95 -4.64 12.21 -11.64
CA GLY A 95 -4.67 11.56 -10.34
C GLY A 95 -3.31 11.02 -9.89
N PHE A 96 -2.19 11.68 -10.19
CA PHE A 96 -0.88 11.25 -9.70
C PHE A 96 -0.87 11.16 -8.17
N GLY A 97 -0.59 9.97 -7.63
CA GLY A 97 -0.70 9.68 -6.20
C GLY A 97 -1.98 8.96 -5.79
N SER A 98 -2.82 8.52 -6.73
CA SER A 98 -4.01 7.70 -6.42
C SER A 98 -3.63 6.39 -5.72
N SER A 99 -2.50 5.80 -6.09
CA SER A 99 -1.92 4.63 -5.42
C SER A 99 -0.43 4.83 -5.21
N VAL A 100 0.09 4.30 -4.10
CA VAL A 100 1.50 4.37 -3.74
C VAL A 100 1.97 3.05 -3.11
N ALA A 101 3.19 2.63 -3.48
CA ALA A 101 3.85 1.47 -2.89
C ALA A 101 5.37 1.68 -2.90
N SER A 102 6.12 0.88 -2.16
CA SER A 102 7.57 0.99 -2.17
C SER A 102 8.26 -0.34 -1.91
N ALA A 103 9.45 -0.47 -2.50
CA ALA A 103 10.38 -1.59 -2.34
C ALA A 103 11.72 -1.18 -2.97
N ASP A 104 12.81 -1.89 -2.68
CA ASP A 104 14.09 -1.72 -3.38
C ASP A 104 14.04 -2.48 -4.71
N LEU A 105 13.67 -1.80 -5.80
CA LEU A 105 13.39 -2.43 -7.09
C LEU A 105 14.67 -2.80 -7.86
N ASP A 106 15.74 -2.03 -7.68
CA ASP A 106 17.01 -2.24 -8.39
C ASP A 106 18.15 -2.79 -7.52
N ALA A 107 17.83 -3.20 -6.30
CA ALA A 107 18.71 -3.86 -5.33
C ALA A 107 19.95 -3.00 -4.99
N ASP A 108 19.76 -1.69 -4.87
CA ASP A 108 20.83 -0.74 -4.58
C ASP A 108 20.98 -0.39 -3.09
N GLY A 109 20.07 -0.90 -2.25
CA GLY A 109 20.05 -0.70 -0.81
C GLY A 109 19.20 0.47 -0.33
N TYR A 110 18.48 1.15 -1.23
CA TYR A 110 17.53 2.21 -0.91
C TYR A 110 16.14 1.80 -1.37
N ALA A 111 15.11 2.16 -0.62
CA ALA A 111 13.75 1.97 -1.10
C ALA A 111 13.48 2.86 -2.32
N ASP A 112 12.66 2.38 -3.25
CA ASP A 112 12.11 3.14 -4.35
C ASP A 112 10.61 3.34 -4.16
N LEU A 113 10.08 4.47 -4.65
CA LEU A 113 8.67 4.82 -4.55
C LEU A 113 7.96 4.59 -5.88
N LEU A 114 6.87 3.83 -5.87
CA LEU A 114 5.93 3.69 -6.97
C LEU A 114 4.73 4.62 -6.77
N VAL A 115 4.33 5.32 -7.83
CA VAL A 115 3.20 6.23 -7.83
C VAL A 115 2.31 5.97 -9.04
N GLY A 116 1.05 5.65 -8.80
CA GLY A 116 0.02 5.51 -9.83
C GLY A 116 -0.60 6.85 -10.23
N ALA A 117 -0.87 7.00 -11.53
CA ALA A 117 -1.70 8.05 -12.12
C ALA A 117 -2.70 7.36 -13.06
N PRO A 118 -3.79 6.78 -12.52
CA PRO A 118 -4.67 5.90 -13.29
C PRO A 118 -5.34 6.60 -14.46
N TYR A 119 -5.49 7.92 -14.42
CA TYR A 119 -6.21 8.66 -15.45
C TYR A 119 -5.29 9.38 -16.45
N GLU A 120 -3.98 9.14 -16.38
CA GLU A 120 -2.98 9.67 -17.32
C GLU A 120 -3.32 9.38 -18.79
N ASP A 121 -3.17 10.40 -19.63
CA ASP A 121 -3.27 10.29 -21.09
C ASP A 121 -1.91 9.88 -21.71
N VAL A 122 -1.74 8.59 -22.04
CA VAL A 122 -0.48 8.08 -22.62
C VAL A 122 -0.57 8.00 -24.14
N THR A 123 0.26 8.77 -24.85
CA THR A 123 0.51 8.70 -26.31
C THR A 123 -0.75 8.52 -27.17
N GLY A 124 -1.73 9.41 -27.03
CA GLY A 124 -2.94 9.41 -27.86
C GLY A 124 -4.05 8.45 -27.39
N ALA A 125 -3.83 7.70 -26.31
CA ALA A 125 -4.86 6.96 -25.59
C ALA A 125 -5.24 7.73 -24.32
N LYS A 126 -6.52 8.08 -24.20
CA LYS A 126 -7.02 8.77 -23.02
C LYS A 126 -7.18 7.83 -21.84
N THR A 127 -6.93 8.32 -20.62
CA THR A 127 -7.13 7.59 -19.36
C THR A 127 -6.55 6.18 -19.39
N ARG A 128 -5.37 6.06 -20.03
CA ARG A 128 -4.63 4.81 -20.14
C ARG A 128 -4.12 4.38 -18.78
N GLY A 129 -3.68 5.37 -18.01
CA GLY A 129 -3.04 5.22 -16.71
C GLY A 129 -1.56 4.88 -16.81
N SER A 130 -0.82 5.24 -15.77
CA SER A 130 0.60 4.98 -15.66
C SER A 130 1.01 4.67 -14.22
N VAL A 131 2.17 4.02 -14.07
CA VAL A 131 2.88 3.91 -12.79
C VAL A 131 4.30 4.41 -13.00
N THR A 132 4.69 5.39 -12.20
CA THR A 132 6.03 5.96 -12.19
C THR A 132 6.81 5.44 -10.99
N VAL A 133 8.03 4.95 -11.22
CA VAL A 133 9.00 4.70 -10.15
C VAL A 133 9.87 5.94 -9.96
N LEU A 134 10.03 6.37 -8.72
CA LEU A 134 10.98 7.38 -8.24
C LEU A 134 12.09 6.65 -7.49
N TRP A 135 13.32 6.80 -7.95
CA TRP A 135 14.41 5.97 -7.44
C TRP A 135 15.03 6.52 -6.16
N GLY A 136 15.21 5.66 -5.16
CA GLY A 136 15.92 5.93 -3.92
C GLY A 136 17.41 6.17 -4.11
N GLY A 137 18.03 6.68 -3.05
CA GLY A 137 19.47 6.87 -2.97
C GLY A 137 19.89 7.66 -1.74
N ALA A 138 21.20 7.73 -1.48
CA ALA A 138 21.77 8.38 -0.29
C ALA A 138 21.41 9.85 -0.08
N GLN A 139 20.80 10.51 -1.07
CA GLN A 139 20.33 11.90 -0.99
C GLN A 139 18.80 12.01 -1.09
N GLY A 140 18.09 10.89 -0.93
CA GLY A 140 16.66 10.77 -1.17
C GLY A 140 16.31 10.47 -2.63
N LEU A 141 15.03 10.64 -2.95
CA LEU A 141 14.45 10.28 -4.24
C LEU A 141 15.02 11.15 -5.36
N LYS A 142 15.51 10.52 -6.43
CA LYS A 142 16.05 11.22 -7.60
C LYS A 142 15.93 10.42 -8.89
N GLY A 143 15.38 11.09 -9.89
CA GLY A 143 15.13 10.49 -11.20
C GLY A 143 13.96 9.53 -11.14
N SER A 144 13.40 9.24 -12.31
CA SER A 144 12.25 8.38 -12.41
C SER A 144 12.31 7.52 -13.67
N ALA A 145 11.42 6.55 -13.74
CA ALA A 145 11.04 5.88 -14.99
C ALA A 145 9.56 5.50 -14.95
N VAL A 146 8.90 5.46 -16.10
CA VAL A 146 7.57 4.86 -16.22
C VAL A 146 7.69 3.34 -16.33
N LEU A 147 6.94 2.60 -15.52
CA LEU A 147 6.88 1.14 -15.60
C LEU A 147 6.11 0.67 -16.84
N PRO A 148 6.38 -0.54 -17.36
CA PRO A 148 5.63 -1.08 -18.49
C PRO A 148 4.14 -1.16 -18.19
N ALA A 149 3.31 -0.68 -19.12
CA ALA A 149 1.87 -0.85 -19.10
C ALA A 149 1.44 -2.03 -19.99
N PRO A 150 0.24 -2.60 -19.78
CA PRO A 150 -0.28 -3.67 -20.63
C PRO A 150 -0.38 -3.32 -22.13
N SER A 151 -0.14 -4.31 -22.99
CA SER A 151 -0.23 -4.28 -24.47
C SER A 151 -0.82 -5.61 -24.96
N PRO A 152 -1.57 -5.70 -26.09
CA PRO A 152 -1.79 -4.72 -27.14
C PRO A 152 -3.19 -4.07 -27.08
N PHE A 153 -3.59 -3.54 -25.93
CA PHE A 153 -4.79 -2.70 -25.90
C PHE A 153 -4.52 -1.51 -26.85
N SER A 154 -5.14 -1.54 -28.03
CA SER A 154 -4.65 -0.91 -29.27
C SER A 154 -4.75 0.61 -29.26
N ASP A 155 -3.87 1.28 -30.02
CA ASP A 155 -4.04 2.69 -30.42
C ASP A 155 -5.38 2.84 -31.16
N GLY A 156 -6.42 3.27 -30.44
CA GLY A 156 -7.80 3.35 -30.92
C GLY A 156 -8.85 2.72 -29.99
N ASP A 157 -8.44 2.00 -28.94
CA ASP A 157 -9.35 1.65 -27.85
C ASP A 157 -9.57 2.90 -26.99
N THR A 158 -10.77 3.48 -27.07
CA THR A 158 -11.16 4.65 -26.28
C THR A 158 -11.54 4.30 -24.85
N LYS A 159 -11.42 3.03 -24.45
CA LYS A 159 -11.65 2.60 -23.07
C LYS A 159 -10.44 2.98 -22.24
N GLY A 160 -10.63 3.91 -21.31
CA GLY A 160 -9.66 4.15 -20.25
C GLY A 160 -9.36 2.87 -19.51
N CYS A 161 -8.09 2.48 -19.50
CA CYS A 161 -7.65 1.24 -18.84
C CYS A 161 -7.35 1.46 -17.36
N SER A 162 -7.30 2.72 -16.90
CA SER A 162 -7.08 3.06 -15.50
C SER A 162 -5.89 2.32 -14.89
N TYR A 163 -4.80 2.12 -15.64
CA TYR A 163 -3.65 1.36 -15.16
C TYR A 163 -2.95 2.11 -14.03
N GLY A 164 -2.75 1.45 -12.88
CA GLY A 164 -2.24 2.10 -11.68
C GLY A 164 -3.32 2.54 -10.69
N THR A 165 -4.54 2.01 -10.78
CA THR A 165 -5.59 2.17 -9.75
C THR A 165 -5.11 1.67 -8.38
N GLY A 166 -4.39 0.55 -8.36
CA GLY A 166 -3.74 -0.02 -7.18
C GLY A 166 -2.35 -0.55 -7.53
N VAL A 167 -1.42 -0.40 -6.59
CA VAL A 167 -0.02 -0.85 -6.76
C VAL A 167 0.44 -1.45 -5.44
N ALA A 168 1.04 -2.63 -5.50
CA ALA A 168 1.74 -3.25 -4.38
C ALA A 168 3.14 -3.69 -4.78
N ALA A 169 4.09 -3.56 -3.86
CA ALA A 169 5.47 -3.96 -4.06
C ALA A 169 6.06 -4.66 -2.83
N VAL A 170 6.97 -5.60 -3.06
CA VAL A 170 7.67 -6.33 -2.01
C VAL A 170 9.03 -6.81 -2.49
N ASN A 171 9.99 -6.89 -1.58
CA ASN A 171 11.23 -7.64 -1.76
C ASN A 171 11.09 -9.03 -1.11
N PRO A 172 10.91 -10.13 -1.88
CA PRO A 172 10.66 -11.44 -1.30
C PRO A 172 11.83 -11.94 -0.44
N LYS A 173 11.53 -12.47 0.75
CA LYS A 173 12.53 -13.09 1.65
C LYS A 173 13.26 -14.26 0.97
N ALA A 174 12.53 -15.07 0.20
CA ALA A 174 13.06 -16.22 -0.52
C ALA A 174 13.80 -15.87 -1.82
N ALA A 175 13.75 -14.61 -2.28
CA ALA A 175 14.45 -14.15 -3.48
C ALA A 175 14.91 -12.67 -3.36
N PRO A 176 15.90 -12.38 -2.49
CA PRO A 176 16.43 -11.02 -2.35
C PRO A 176 16.93 -10.45 -3.67
N GLY A 177 16.58 -9.19 -3.96
CA GLY A 177 16.90 -8.50 -5.21
C GLY A 177 15.99 -8.85 -6.40
N ALA A 178 15.03 -9.75 -6.24
CA ALA A 178 13.96 -9.98 -7.21
C ALA A 178 12.66 -9.34 -6.72
N ALA A 179 12.66 -8.01 -6.60
CA ALA A 179 11.48 -7.25 -6.22
C ALA A 179 10.26 -7.64 -7.07
N GLU A 180 9.10 -7.69 -6.46
CA GLU A 180 7.85 -8.02 -7.14
C GLU A 180 6.88 -6.86 -7.02
N VAL A 181 6.25 -6.51 -8.14
CA VAL A 181 5.27 -5.43 -8.23
C VAL A 181 4.01 -5.97 -8.88
N SER A 182 2.87 -5.83 -8.19
CA SER A 182 1.53 -6.02 -8.77
C SER A 182 0.95 -4.65 -9.08
N VAL A 183 0.36 -4.49 -10.26
CA VAL A 183 -0.35 -3.26 -10.66
C VAL A 183 -1.74 -3.63 -11.16
N ALA A 184 -2.75 -3.00 -10.59
CA ALA A 184 -4.15 -3.09 -10.99
C ALA A 184 -4.47 -2.17 -12.18
N GLY A 185 -5.58 -2.46 -12.84
CA GLY A 185 -6.06 -1.76 -14.02
C GLY A 185 -7.29 -2.43 -14.62
N TRP A 186 -8.15 -1.63 -15.22
CA TRP A 186 -9.46 -2.07 -15.71
C TRP A 186 -9.39 -2.96 -16.96
N CYS A 187 -8.35 -2.80 -17.78
CA CYS A 187 -8.15 -3.66 -18.95
C CYS A 187 -7.41 -4.96 -18.61
N ALA A 188 -6.44 -4.89 -17.70
CA ALA A 188 -5.69 -6.01 -17.14
C ALA A 188 -4.75 -5.51 -16.04
N GLY A 189 -4.41 -6.40 -15.10
CA GLY A 189 -3.29 -6.19 -14.19
C GLY A 189 -1.96 -6.68 -14.76
N LEU A 190 -0.84 -6.21 -14.18
CA LEU A 190 0.49 -6.76 -14.43
C LEU A 190 1.14 -7.24 -13.12
N ARG A 191 1.87 -8.36 -13.22
CA ARG A 191 2.91 -8.74 -12.26
C ARG A 191 4.27 -8.54 -12.91
N LEU A 192 5.06 -7.63 -12.34
CA LEU A 192 6.41 -7.30 -12.76
C LEU A 192 7.39 -7.91 -11.75
N THR A 193 8.38 -8.64 -12.24
CA THR A 193 9.38 -9.30 -11.40
C THR A 193 10.77 -8.79 -11.76
N GLY A 194 11.51 -8.38 -10.73
CA GLY A 194 12.84 -7.85 -10.81
C GLY A 194 13.92 -8.91 -11.11
N PRO A 195 15.19 -8.49 -11.17
CA PRO A 195 15.65 -7.13 -10.90
C PRO A 195 15.13 -6.11 -11.92
N PHE A 196 14.91 -4.86 -11.47
CA PHE A 196 14.55 -3.75 -12.34
C PHE A 196 15.81 -2.98 -12.74
N THR A 197 15.79 -2.39 -13.92
CA THR A 197 16.78 -1.38 -14.32
C THR A 197 16.28 0.01 -13.95
N ARG A 198 17.19 0.99 -13.78
CA ARG A 198 16.86 2.43 -13.58
C ARG A 198 16.01 3.04 -14.72
N ALA A 199 15.87 2.35 -15.86
CA ALA A 199 14.96 2.71 -16.94
C ALA A 199 13.55 2.10 -16.77
N GLY A 200 13.20 1.59 -15.59
CA GLY A 200 11.87 1.03 -15.27
C GLY A 200 11.62 -0.37 -15.82
N LYS A 201 12.60 -0.98 -16.51
CA LYS A 201 12.42 -2.30 -17.13
C LYS A 201 12.60 -3.45 -16.12
N PRO A 202 11.59 -4.31 -15.90
CA PRO A 202 11.71 -5.53 -15.10
C PRO A 202 12.43 -6.66 -15.87
N ALA A 203 12.86 -7.70 -15.15
CA ALA A 203 13.36 -8.93 -15.74
C ALA A 203 12.24 -9.77 -16.38
N ARG A 204 11.05 -9.77 -15.79
CA ARG A 204 9.87 -10.48 -16.30
C ARG A 204 8.60 -9.66 -16.10
N THR A 205 7.71 -9.73 -17.09
CA THR A 205 6.36 -9.16 -17.03
C THR A 205 5.36 -10.28 -17.28
N SER A 206 4.31 -10.35 -16.46
CA SER A 206 3.20 -11.29 -16.60
C SER A 206 1.89 -10.53 -16.63
N LEU A 207 1.12 -10.74 -17.69
CA LEU A 207 -0.20 -10.17 -17.85
C LEU A 207 -1.23 -10.98 -17.04
N ARG A 208 -2.09 -10.29 -16.29
CA ARG A 208 -3.22 -10.89 -15.56
C ARG A 208 -4.53 -10.42 -16.17
N THR A 209 -5.11 -11.28 -17.01
CA THR A 209 -6.43 -11.07 -17.67
C THR A 209 -7.53 -11.97 -17.10
N ALA A 210 -7.18 -12.86 -16.17
CA ALA A 210 -8.12 -13.81 -15.57
C ALA A 210 -9.09 -13.15 -14.59
N THR A 211 -8.76 -11.96 -14.12
CA THR A 211 -9.56 -11.16 -13.21
C THR A 211 -10.16 -9.97 -13.99
N PRO A 212 -11.46 -9.72 -13.85
CA PRO A 212 -12.10 -8.57 -14.49
C PRO A 212 -11.69 -7.29 -13.77
N SER A 213 -11.48 -6.22 -14.54
CA SER A 213 -11.31 -4.83 -14.10
C SER A 213 -10.79 -4.60 -12.68
N LEU A 214 -9.47 -4.62 -12.49
CA LEU A 214 -8.86 -4.54 -11.16
C LEU A 214 -8.80 -3.11 -10.61
N ASP A 215 -9.13 -2.94 -9.34
CA ASP A 215 -9.07 -1.67 -8.61
C ASP A 215 -7.89 -1.63 -7.62
N ASP A 216 -7.71 -2.67 -6.82
CA ASP A 216 -6.61 -2.77 -5.86
C ASP A 216 -5.80 -4.07 -6.01
N ALA A 217 -4.58 -4.08 -5.46
CA ALA A 217 -3.70 -5.24 -5.43
C ALA A 217 -2.82 -5.25 -4.18
N ALA A 218 -2.58 -6.42 -3.61
CA ALA A 218 -1.65 -6.64 -2.51
C ALA A 218 -0.70 -7.82 -2.76
N LEU A 219 0.39 -7.83 -2.01
CA LEU A 219 1.45 -8.86 -2.05
C LEU A 219 1.83 -9.27 -0.63
N GLY A 220 1.80 -10.57 -0.34
CA GLY A 220 2.26 -11.08 0.95
C GLY A 220 2.33 -12.60 1.00
N ASP A 221 3.07 -13.10 1.98
CA ASP A 221 3.37 -14.53 2.15
C ASP A 221 2.25 -15.20 2.97
N LEU A 222 1.28 -15.77 2.27
CA LEU A 222 0.09 -16.42 2.83
C LEU A 222 0.34 -17.90 3.14
N ASP A 223 1.38 -18.50 2.56
CA ASP A 223 1.71 -19.92 2.72
C ASP A 223 3.01 -20.22 3.48
N GLY A 224 3.73 -19.17 3.89
CA GLY A 224 4.94 -19.25 4.70
C GLY A 224 6.17 -19.71 3.91
N ASN A 225 6.14 -19.71 2.58
CA ASN A 225 7.24 -20.15 1.73
C ASN A 225 8.31 -19.05 1.50
N GLY A 226 8.06 -17.82 1.97
CA GLY A 226 8.94 -16.66 1.81
C GLY A 226 8.83 -15.95 0.45
N ARG A 227 7.88 -16.35 -0.40
CA ARG A 227 7.48 -15.67 -1.64
C ARG A 227 6.07 -15.11 -1.46
N PRO A 228 5.78 -13.95 -2.06
CA PRO A 228 4.48 -13.32 -1.95
C PRO A 228 3.45 -13.93 -2.92
N GLU A 229 2.31 -14.35 -2.39
CA GLU A 229 1.09 -14.52 -3.16
C GLU A 229 0.54 -13.14 -3.57
N SER A 230 -0.15 -13.08 -4.71
CA SER A 230 -0.91 -11.88 -5.09
C SER A 230 -2.34 -11.96 -4.58
N VAL A 231 -2.85 -10.84 -4.13
CA VAL A 231 -4.29 -10.62 -3.93
C VAL A 231 -4.70 -9.51 -4.88
N ASP A 232 -5.74 -9.75 -5.66
CA ASP A 232 -6.29 -8.77 -6.60
C ASP A 232 -7.76 -8.50 -6.24
N ILE A 233 -8.15 -7.23 -6.23
CA ILE A 233 -9.53 -6.79 -6.01
C ILE A 233 -10.07 -6.20 -7.31
N SER A 234 -11.23 -6.67 -7.77
CA SER A 234 -11.92 -6.04 -8.90
C SER A 234 -12.71 -4.81 -8.45
N VAL A 235 -13.06 -3.94 -9.39
CA VAL A 235 -14.16 -2.99 -9.20
C VAL A 235 -15.46 -3.74 -8.84
N GLY A 236 -16.45 -3.04 -8.31
CA GLY A 236 -17.81 -3.55 -8.13
C GLY A 236 -18.42 -4.06 -9.45
N LEU A 237 -18.83 -5.33 -9.47
CA LEU A 237 -19.46 -6.02 -10.60
C LEU A 237 -20.82 -6.59 -10.19
N SER A 238 -21.65 -7.00 -11.16
CA SER A 238 -23.02 -7.44 -10.88
C SER A 238 -23.15 -8.64 -9.93
N ASP A 239 -22.12 -9.48 -9.83
CA ASP A 239 -22.03 -10.65 -8.96
C ASP A 239 -21.16 -10.43 -7.71
N HIS A 240 -20.33 -9.38 -7.72
CA HIS A 240 -19.49 -8.93 -6.60
C HIS A 240 -19.50 -7.39 -6.53
N PRO A 241 -20.61 -6.80 -6.06
CA PRO A 241 -20.87 -5.36 -6.16
C PRO A 241 -19.97 -4.49 -5.27
N SER A 242 -19.34 -5.06 -4.25
CA SER A 242 -18.26 -4.41 -3.48
C SER A 242 -16.86 -4.89 -3.94
N GLY A 243 -16.73 -5.50 -5.13
CA GLY A 243 -15.44 -5.95 -5.68
C GLY A 243 -15.07 -7.38 -5.31
N GLY A 244 -14.74 -8.21 -6.30
CA GLY A 244 -14.36 -9.60 -6.09
C GLY A 244 -12.91 -9.75 -5.65
N VAL A 245 -12.65 -10.57 -4.63
CA VAL A 245 -11.31 -10.79 -4.07
C VAL A 245 -10.69 -12.07 -4.63
N TYR A 246 -9.56 -11.96 -5.32
CA TYR A 246 -8.87 -13.09 -5.95
C TYR A 246 -7.51 -13.33 -5.32
N VAL A 247 -7.29 -14.53 -4.77
CA VAL A 247 -6.00 -14.93 -4.21
C VAL A 247 -5.24 -15.81 -5.19
N ASN A 248 -3.98 -15.43 -5.44
CA ASN A 248 -3.06 -16.05 -6.39
C ASN A 248 -3.72 -16.41 -7.74
N PRO A 249 -4.45 -15.48 -8.40
CA PRO A 249 -5.19 -15.78 -9.61
C PRO A 249 -4.23 -16.29 -10.71
N PRO A 250 -4.52 -17.45 -11.32
CA PRO A 250 -3.74 -17.93 -12.45
C PRO A 250 -3.98 -17.03 -13.66
N ALA A 251 -3.10 -17.11 -14.67
CA ALA A 251 -3.17 -16.20 -15.81
C ALA A 251 -4.45 -16.33 -16.69
N SER A 252 -5.16 -17.46 -16.63
CA SER A 252 -6.25 -17.77 -17.58
C SER A 252 -7.68 -17.71 -17.02
N SER A 253 -7.91 -18.06 -15.76
CA SER A 253 -9.25 -18.04 -15.13
C SER A 253 -9.12 -18.10 -13.62
N ALA A 254 -9.67 -17.12 -12.91
CA ALA A 254 -9.67 -17.08 -11.46
C ALA A 254 -11.12 -17.10 -10.93
N SER A 255 -11.30 -17.67 -9.75
CA SER A 255 -12.55 -17.58 -9.00
C SER A 255 -12.28 -16.72 -7.77
N PRO A 256 -13.18 -15.77 -7.43
CA PRO A 256 -13.03 -14.98 -6.23
C PRO A 256 -13.32 -15.83 -4.99
N LEU A 257 -12.88 -15.34 -3.84
CA LEU A 257 -13.30 -15.84 -2.54
C LEU A 257 -14.80 -15.56 -2.33
N SER A 258 -15.42 -16.22 -1.35
CA SER A 258 -16.79 -15.92 -0.93
C SER A 258 -16.86 -14.68 -0.02
N THR A 259 -16.14 -13.63 -0.40
CA THR A 259 -16.22 -12.28 0.16
C THR A 259 -16.02 -11.29 -0.97
N ASP A 260 -16.56 -10.09 -0.76
CA ASP A 260 -16.21 -8.92 -1.55
C ASP A 260 -15.33 -8.00 -0.70
N GLY A 261 -14.84 -6.94 -1.34
CA GLY A 261 -14.26 -5.77 -0.68
C GLY A 261 -13.45 -4.90 -1.63
N ASP A 262 -13.13 -3.70 -1.16
CA ASP A 262 -12.52 -2.63 -1.96
C ASP A 262 -11.03 -2.43 -1.64
N ASN A 263 -10.56 -2.89 -0.48
CA ASN A 263 -9.18 -2.74 -0.01
C ASN A 263 -8.72 -3.96 0.79
N VAL A 264 -7.41 -4.10 0.94
CA VAL A 264 -6.79 -5.29 1.53
C VAL A 264 -5.54 -4.97 2.34
N ALA A 265 -5.37 -5.67 3.46
CA ALA A 265 -4.12 -5.79 4.19
C ALA A 265 -3.78 -7.25 4.48
N LEU A 266 -2.49 -7.49 4.75
CA LEU A 266 -1.93 -8.82 5.01
C LEU A 266 -1.14 -8.79 6.32
N GLY A 267 -1.25 -9.84 7.12
CA GLY A 267 -0.48 -10.01 8.35
C GLY A 267 -1.00 -11.17 9.19
N ASP A 268 -0.17 -11.72 10.07
CA ASP A 268 -0.53 -12.88 10.91
C ASP A 268 -1.36 -12.42 12.12
N VAL A 269 -2.69 -12.35 11.99
CA VAL A 269 -3.58 -11.89 13.06
C VAL A 269 -3.92 -12.99 14.07
N ASN A 270 -3.63 -14.24 13.70
CA ASN A 270 -3.99 -15.42 14.46
C ASN A 270 -2.80 -16.09 15.18
N GLY A 271 -1.57 -15.72 14.81
CA GLY A 271 -0.29 -16.14 15.39
C GLY A 271 0.16 -17.54 14.98
N ASP A 272 -0.28 -18.05 13.83
CA ASP A 272 0.09 -19.40 13.34
C ASP A 272 1.35 -19.42 12.46
N GLY A 273 1.92 -18.25 12.16
CA GLY A 273 3.11 -18.08 11.36
C GLY A 273 2.86 -17.98 9.85
N TYR A 274 1.59 -17.97 9.42
CA TYR A 274 1.19 -17.69 8.04
C TYR A 274 0.60 -16.28 7.96
N GLY A 275 0.79 -15.58 6.83
CA GLY A 275 0.09 -14.32 6.62
C GLY A 275 -1.41 -14.57 6.48
N ASP A 276 -2.24 -13.80 7.18
CA ASP A 276 -3.69 -13.79 7.00
C ASP A 276 -4.08 -12.63 6.07
N LEU A 277 -5.19 -12.81 5.37
CA LEU A 277 -5.78 -11.80 4.50
C LEU A 277 -6.91 -11.06 5.25
N VAL A 278 -6.85 -9.74 5.31
CA VAL A 278 -7.90 -8.87 5.85
C VAL A 278 -8.45 -8.00 4.72
N VAL A 279 -9.73 -8.14 4.42
CA VAL A 279 -10.42 -7.42 3.35
C VAL A 279 -11.39 -6.42 3.97
N GLY A 280 -11.33 -5.16 3.55
CA GLY A 280 -12.32 -4.14 3.89
C GLY A 280 -13.47 -4.11 2.87
N ASP A 281 -14.70 -4.21 3.35
CA ASP A 281 -15.93 -4.05 2.55
C ASP A 281 -16.76 -2.92 3.19
N PRO A 282 -16.47 -1.66 2.84
CA PRO A 282 -17.18 -0.50 3.39
C PRO A 282 -18.60 -0.35 2.83
N GLY A 283 -18.98 -1.17 1.84
CA GLY A 283 -20.27 -1.11 1.16
C GLY A 283 -21.43 -1.45 2.08
N ASP A 284 -22.45 -0.60 2.07
CA ASP A 284 -23.71 -0.88 2.77
C ASP A 284 -24.55 -1.88 1.98
N THR A 285 -25.13 -2.86 2.68
CA THR A 285 -26.22 -3.71 2.15
C THR A 285 -27.58 -2.99 2.13
N VAL A 286 -27.77 -1.96 2.98
CA VAL A 286 -29.03 -1.21 3.09
C VAL A 286 -28.75 0.26 3.43
N ILE A 287 -29.34 1.15 2.65
CA ILE A 287 -29.30 2.60 2.86
C ILE A 287 -30.73 3.12 2.97
N ASP A 288 -31.06 3.79 4.09
CA ASP A 288 -32.39 4.38 4.34
C ASP A 288 -33.57 3.41 4.12
N GLY A 289 -33.37 2.13 4.45
CA GLY A 289 -34.36 1.06 4.25
C GLY A 289 -34.47 0.56 2.81
N THR A 290 -33.63 1.05 1.91
CA THR A 290 -33.51 0.60 0.52
C THR A 290 -32.34 -0.37 0.41
N PRO A 291 -32.57 -1.64 -0.01
CA PRO A 291 -31.50 -2.56 -0.32
C PRO A 291 -30.54 -1.94 -1.33
N GLN A 292 -29.25 -2.04 -1.04
CA GLN A 292 -28.18 -1.65 -1.94
C GLN A 292 -27.58 -2.88 -2.59
N GLU A 293 -26.76 -2.65 -3.61
CA GLU A 293 -25.98 -3.73 -4.20
C GLU A 293 -24.82 -4.14 -3.27
N GLY A 294 -24.33 -3.29 -2.36
CA GLY A 294 -23.22 -3.65 -1.46
C GLY A 294 -23.43 -4.94 -0.65
N THR A 295 -22.34 -5.66 -0.37
CA THR A 295 -22.34 -6.95 0.33
C THR A 295 -22.02 -6.86 1.81
N GLY A 296 -21.46 -5.73 2.26
CA GLY A 296 -21.06 -5.54 3.64
C GLY A 296 -22.24 -5.48 4.60
N HIS A 297 -21.99 -5.79 5.87
CA HIS A 297 -22.94 -5.49 6.93
C HIS A 297 -23.37 -4.01 6.85
N LYS A 298 -24.55 -3.66 7.37
CA LYS A 298 -24.92 -2.23 7.52
C LYS A 298 -23.75 -1.47 8.16
N GLY A 299 -23.37 -0.35 7.57
CA GLY A 299 -22.21 0.45 7.97
C GLY A 299 -20.85 -0.06 7.50
N GLY A 300 -20.78 -1.18 6.79
CA GLY A 300 -19.55 -1.84 6.34
C GLY A 300 -19.06 -2.94 7.28
N GLN A 301 -18.05 -3.69 6.84
CA GLN A 301 -17.42 -4.79 7.56
C GLN A 301 -15.96 -5.02 7.14
N ILE A 302 -15.26 -5.88 7.88
CA ILE A 302 -14.04 -6.54 7.42
C ILE A 302 -14.23 -8.06 7.40
N ALA A 303 -13.60 -8.71 6.43
CA ALA A 303 -13.52 -10.17 6.33
C ALA A 303 -12.08 -10.63 6.49
N ILE A 304 -11.82 -11.55 7.43
CA ILE A 304 -10.50 -12.11 7.70
C ILE A 304 -10.47 -13.56 7.22
N TRP A 305 -9.49 -13.87 6.38
CA TRP A 305 -9.22 -15.18 5.83
C TRP A 305 -7.87 -15.67 6.35
N PRO A 306 -7.85 -16.67 7.25
CA PRO A 306 -6.61 -17.23 7.75
C PRO A 306 -5.75 -17.86 6.65
N GLY A 307 -4.44 -17.60 6.74
CA GLY A 307 -3.41 -18.28 5.96
C GLY A 307 -3.19 -19.72 6.40
N GLY A 308 -2.30 -20.40 5.70
CA GLY A 308 -1.94 -21.77 6.05
C GLY A 308 -0.90 -22.34 5.10
N ALA A 309 -0.38 -23.53 5.37
CA ALA A 309 0.70 -24.16 4.58
C ALA A 309 0.43 -24.32 3.06
N HIS A 310 -0.81 -24.09 2.63
CA HIS A 310 -1.24 -24.13 1.22
C HIS A 310 -1.89 -22.81 0.76
N GLY A 311 -1.65 -21.72 1.49
CA GLY A 311 -2.32 -20.44 1.35
C GLY A 311 -3.74 -20.45 1.95
N ILE A 312 -4.56 -19.52 1.49
CA ILE A 312 -5.97 -19.38 1.89
C ILE A 312 -6.79 -20.60 1.46
N ASP A 313 -7.53 -21.19 2.39
CA ASP A 313 -8.58 -22.16 2.08
C ASP A 313 -9.85 -21.43 1.62
N ALA A 314 -10.01 -21.28 0.30
CA ALA A 314 -11.17 -20.63 -0.31
C ALA A 314 -12.52 -21.36 -0.08
N THR A 315 -12.51 -22.54 0.56
CA THR A 315 -13.74 -23.26 0.95
C THR A 315 -14.16 -23.02 2.40
N ALA A 316 -13.30 -22.37 3.19
CA ALA A 316 -13.62 -21.95 4.55
C ALA A 316 -14.53 -20.71 4.54
N GLU A 317 -15.16 -20.44 5.68
CA GLU A 317 -15.88 -19.19 5.90
C GLU A 317 -14.92 -18.17 6.55
N PRO A 318 -14.93 -16.90 6.12
CA PRO A 318 -14.13 -15.86 6.76
C PRO A 318 -14.66 -15.53 8.15
N ILE A 319 -13.78 -14.96 8.98
CA ILE A 319 -14.20 -14.27 10.19
C ILE A 319 -14.70 -12.88 9.78
N LEU A 320 -15.96 -12.57 10.09
CA LEU A 320 -16.54 -11.26 9.81
C LEU A 320 -16.56 -10.40 11.08
N ILE A 321 -16.13 -9.14 10.96
CA ILE A 321 -16.19 -8.15 12.03
C ILE A 321 -16.80 -6.86 11.49
N HIS A 322 -17.75 -6.29 12.23
CA HIS A 322 -18.46 -5.05 11.92
C HIS A 322 -18.88 -4.37 13.24
N GLN A 323 -19.46 -3.16 13.19
CA GLN A 323 -19.77 -2.37 14.40
C GLN A 323 -20.84 -3.00 15.32
N ASP A 324 -21.66 -3.93 14.81
CA ASP A 324 -22.61 -4.70 15.64
C ASP A 324 -21.99 -5.99 16.22
N THR A 325 -20.72 -6.30 15.89
CA THR A 325 -20.00 -7.44 16.48
C THR A 325 -19.74 -7.20 17.97
N PRO A 326 -20.06 -8.15 18.86
CA PRO A 326 -19.86 -7.97 20.30
C PRO A 326 -18.41 -7.58 20.67
N GLY A 327 -18.27 -6.43 21.32
CA GLY A 327 -16.98 -5.90 21.76
C GLY A 327 -16.36 -4.85 20.84
N VAL A 328 -16.91 -4.68 19.62
CA VAL A 328 -16.58 -3.55 18.75
C VAL A 328 -17.34 -2.31 19.26
N PRO A 329 -16.67 -1.18 19.54
CA PRO A 329 -17.36 0.01 19.99
C PRO A 329 -18.15 0.69 18.86
N GLY A 330 -19.23 1.36 19.23
CA GLY A 330 -20.12 2.04 18.30
C GLY A 330 -21.42 1.25 18.08
N SER A 331 -22.13 1.58 17.01
CA SER A 331 -23.31 0.85 16.54
C SER A 331 -23.33 0.98 15.04
N ALA A 332 -23.79 -0.04 14.32
CA ALA A 332 -23.73 0.01 12.87
C ALA A 332 -24.80 0.93 12.28
N GLU A 333 -24.37 2.03 11.65
CA GLU A 333 -25.22 3.00 10.96
C GLU A 333 -24.91 2.98 9.45
N SER A 334 -25.93 3.21 8.62
CA SER A 334 -25.67 3.32 7.18
C SER A 334 -24.76 4.52 6.94
N TYR A 335 -23.85 4.40 5.97
CA TYR A 335 -22.82 5.36 5.63
C TYR A 335 -21.66 5.50 6.60
N ASP A 336 -21.47 4.58 7.56
CA ASP A 336 -20.28 4.60 8.44
C ASP A 336 -18.99 4.20 7.71
N SER A 337 -19.11 3.33 6.72
CA SER A 337 -17.98 2.82 5.91
C SER A 337 -16.88 2.16 6.75
N PHE A 338 -17.26 1.37 7.75
CA PHE A 338 -16.36 0.47 8.47
C PHE A 338 -15.66 -0.47 7.49
N GLY A 339 -14.33 -0.47 7.51
CA GLY A 339 -13.54 -1.21 6.53
C GLY A 339 -13.18 -0.37 5.30
N ALA A 340 -13.30 0.96 5.35
CA ALA A 340 -12.90 1.83 4.24
C ALA A 340 -11.40 1.75 3.91
N ASP A 341 -10.58 1.44 4.91
CA ASP A 341 -9.17 1.08 4.75
C ASP A 341 -8.76 0.18 5.93
N VAL A 342 -7.80 -0.71 5.71
CA VAL A 342 -7.31 -1.64 6.74
C VAL A 342 -5.80 -1.72 6.78
N SER A 343 -5.24 -1.95 7.96
CA SER A 343 -3.81 -2.20 8.14
C SER A 343 -3.57 -3.18 9.29
N VAL A 344 -2.57 -4.04 9.15
CA VAL A 344 -2.24 -5.08 10.14
C VAL A 344 -0.82 -4.90 10.67
N ALA A 345 -0.67 -4.88 12.00
CA ALA A 345 0.60 -5.03 12.70
C ALA A 345 0.37 -5.40 14.17
N ASP A 346 1.31 -6.07 14.82
CA ASP A 346 1.27 -6.29 16.28
C ASP A 346 1.58 -4.97 17.01
N VAL A 347 0.54 -4.19 17.34
CA VAL A 347 0.73 -2.85 17.94
C VAL A 347 0.98 -2.92 19.43
N ASN A 348 0.69 -4.05 20.06
CA ASN A 348 0.72 -4.22 21.51
C ASN A 348 1.83 -5.18 21.99
N GLY A 349 2.50 -5.88 21.08
CA GLY A 349 3.63 -6.77 21.34
C GLY A 349 3.24 -8.12 21.91
N ASP A 350 2.00 -8.59 21.70
CA ASP A 350 1.52 -9.89 22.19
C ASP A 350 1.79 -11.06 21.23
N GLY A 351 2.34 -10.77 20.05
CA GLY A 351 2.66 -11.74 19.01
C GLY A 351 1.54 -12.00 18.01
N TYR A 352 0.43 -11.25 18.08
CA TYR A 352 -0.67 -11.32 17.12
C TYR A 352 -0.81 -10.00 16.37
N GLY A 353 -1.02 -10.05 15.06
CA GLY A 353 -1.36 -8.87 14.28
C GLY A 353 -2.68 -8.26 14.73
N ASP A 354 -2.64 -6.99 15.13
CA ASP A 354 -3.82 -6.18 15.38
C ASP A 354 -4.25 -5.48 14.08
N ILE A 355 -5.55 -5.24 13.93
CA ILE A 355 -6.12 -4.64 12.72
C ILE A 355 -6.56 -3.20 13.03
N ALA A 356 -6.00 -2.22 12.34
CA ALA A 356 -6.57 -0.88 12.25
C ALA A 356 -7.63 -0.85 11.15
N VAL A 357 -8.81 -0.33 11.46
CA VAL A 357 -9.96 -0.27 10.55
C VAL A 357 -10.45 1.18 10.47
N GLY A 358 -10.46 1.73 9.27
CA GLY A 358 -11.06 3.04 8.97
C GLY A 358 -12.58 3.02 9.00
N VAL A 359 -13.19 4.05 9.59
CA VAL A 359 -14.65 4.28 9.62
C VAL A 359 -14.92 5.77 9.33
N PRO A 360 -14.57 6.29 8.15
CA PRO A 360 -14.61 7.72 7.83
C PRO A 360 -16.01 8.33 7.87
N GLY A 361 -17.04 7.51 7.75
CA GLY A 361 -18.43 7.92 7.79
C GLY A 361 -19.01 8.15 9.18
N GLU A 362 -18.32 7.65 10.23
CA GLU A 362 -18.80 7.66 11.61
C GLU A 362 -19.24 9.07 12.04
N ARG A 363 -20.40 9.11 12.71
CA ARG A 363 -21.00 10.34 13.20
C ARG A 363 -20.64 10.60 14.66
N LEU A 364 -19.99 11.74 14.91
CA LEU A 364 -19.65 12.19 16.27
C LEU A 364 -20.57 13.34 16.71
N GLY A 365 -21.65 12.99 17.43
CA GLY A 365 -22.63 13.96 17.91
C GLY A 365 -23.39 14.65 16.76
N SER A 366 -23.10 15.93 16.51
CA SER A 366 -23.68 16.67 15.37
C SER A 366 -22.80 16.64 14.11
N ALA A 367 -21.53 16.22 14.22
CA ALA A 367 -20.60 16.13 13.11
C ALA A 367 -20.81 14.81 12.36
N ARG A 368 -21.48 14.88 11.20
CA ARG A 368 -21.68 13.74 10.29
C ARG A 368 -20.41 13.49 9.49
N SER A 369 -20.05 12.23 9.23
CA SER A 369 -18.83 11.88 8.49
C SER A 369 -17.60 12.55 9.08
N ALA A 370 -17.56 12.63 10.42
CA ALA A 370 -16.41 13.13 11.15
C ALA A 370 -15.32 12.05 11.15
N GLY A 371 -15.75 10.79 11.26
CA GLY A 371 -14.90 9.62 11.09
C GLY A 371 -14.28 9.11 12.38
N SER A 372 -13.85 7.85 12.34
CA SER A 372 -13.14 7.19 13.43
C SER A 372 -12.21 6.10 12.91
N VAL A 373 -11.35 5.60 13.79
CA VAL A 373 -10.56 4.39 13.58
C VAL A 373 -10.85 3.40 14.70
N ILE A 374 -11.07 2.14 14.33
CA ILE A 374 -11.22 1.03 15.26
C ILE A 374 -9.96 0.17 15.23
N LEU A 375 -9.34 -0.06 16.40
CA LEU A 375 -8.29 -1.06 16.55
C LEU A 375 -8.91 -2.35 17.05
N VAL A 376 -8.81 -3.42 16.27
CA VAL A 376 -9.33 -4.76 16.56
C VAL A 376 -8.16 -5.68 16.95
N PRO A 377 -8.12 -6.19 18.19
CA PRO A 377 -7.01 -7.03 18.61
C PRO A 377 -7.00 -8.41 17.94
N GLY A 378 -5.81 -8.78 17.47
CA GLY A 378 -5.47 -10.15 17.10
C GLY A 378 -5.49 -11.10 18.30
N ARG A 379 -5.47 -12.41 18.06
CA ARG A 379 -5.35 -13.44 19.11
C ARG A 379 -5.21 -14.83 18.48
N ALA A 380 -4.82 -15.80 19.31
CA ALA A 380 -4.88 -17.22 18.96
C ALA A 380 -6.28 -17.61 18.41
N GLY A 381 -6.31 -18.14 17.19
CA GLY A 381 -7.54 -18.54 16.51
C GLY A 381 -8.29 -17.40 15.80
N GLY A 382 -7.72 -16.20 15.75
CA GLY A 382 -8.22 -15.06 14.99
C GLY A 382 -9.05 -14.05 15.81
N PRO A 383 -9.18 -12.82 15.30
CA PRO A 383 -9.86 -11.73 15.99
C PRO A 383 -11.36 -12.02 16.20
N THR A 384 -11.95 -11.49 17.27
CA THR A 384 -13.40 -11.68 17.56
C THR A 384 -14.16 -10.37 17.77
N GLY A 385 -13.49 -9.22 17.59
CA GLY A 385 -14.01 -7.91 17.98
C GLY A 385 -13.92 -7.59 19.48
N ALA A 386 -13.67 -8.57 20.36
CA ALA A 386 -13.59 -8.30 21.79
C ALA A 386 -12.28 -7.59 22.15
N GLY A 387 -12.37 -6.49 22.90
CA GLY A 387 -11.22 -5.65 23.26
C GLY A 387 -10.92 -4.55 22.26
N SER A 388 -11.75 -4.40 21.22
CA SER A 388 -11.59 -3.32 20.25
C SER A 388 -11.71 -1.94 20.89
N THR A 389 -10.96 -0.98 20.38
CA THR A 389 -10.94 0.41 20.85
C THR A 389 -11.17 1.39 19.70
N THR A 390 -11.65 2.59 20.03
CA THR A 390 -11.95 3.64 19.04
C THR A 390 -11.10 4.86 19.25
N ILE A 391 -10.60 5.43 18.17
CA ILE A 391 -9.87 6.70 18.12
C ILE A 391 -10.63 7.67 17.22
N THR A 392 -10.79 8.91 17.69
CA THR A 392 -11.38 10.02 16.93
C THR A 392 -10.57 11.29 17.21
N GLN A 393 -10.75 12.34 16.41
CA GLN A 393 -10.18 13.67 16.74
C GLN A 393 -10.72 14.24 18.06
N ASN A 394 -11.91 13.81 18.51
CA ASN A 394 -12.48 14.20 19.81
C ASN A 394 -11.94 13.37 20.99
N SER A 395 -11.12 12.34 20.73
CA SER A 395 -10.50 11.55 21.79
C SER A 395 -9.55 12.41 22.62
N THR A 396 -9.52 12.18 23.94
CA THR A 396 -8.70 13.00 24.84
C THR A 396 -7.22 12.95 24.45
N ALA A 397 -6.60 14.13 24.36
CA ALA A 397 -5.20 14.36 23.97
C ALA A 397 -4.86 14.16 22.49
N VAL A 398 -5.83 13.81 21.64
CA VAL A 398 -5.66 13.86 20.19
C VAL A 398 -5.75 15.32 19.72
N PRO A 399 -4.81 15.81 18.89
CA PRO A 399 -4.89 17.16 18.33
C PRO A 399 -6.08 17.35 17.40
N GLY A 400 -6.66 18.55 17.41
CA GLY A 400 -7.79 18.91 16.55
C GLY A 400 -9.13 18.75 17.25
N THR A 401 -10.20 18.83 16.47
CA THR A 401 -11.59 18.62 16.91
C THR A 401 -12.34 18.07 15.72
N ALA A 402 -13.20 17.09 15.95
CA ALA A 402 -13.93 16.49 14.84
C ALA A 402 -15.02 17.44 14.32
N GLU A 403 -14.96 17.74 13.03
CA GLU A 403 -15.89 18.56 12.29
C GLU A 403 -16.68 17.71 11.29
N ARG A 404 -17.71 18.31 10.69
CA ARG A 404 -18.53 17.61 9.71
C ARG A 404 -17.72 17.43 8.43
N GLY A 405 -17.53 16.17 8.03
CA GLY A 405 -16.92 15.83 6.76
C GLY A 405 -15.40 15.76 6.78
N ASP A 406 -14.76 15.71 7.97
CA ASP A 406 -13.32 15.50 8.07
C ASP A 406 -12.88 14.14 7.56
N THR A 407 -13.79 13.16 7.67
CA THR A 407 -13.60 11.76 7.27
C THR A 407 -12.32 11.16 7.85
N PHE A 408 -12.09 11.38 9.14
CA PHE A 408 -10.98 10.79 9.88
C PHE A 408 -11.05 9.25 9.81
N GLY A 409 -9.94 8.61 9.43
CA GLY A 409 -9.94 7.17 9.17
C GLY A 409 -10.24 6.80 7.73
N SER A 410 -10.23 7.75 6.78
CA SER A 410 -10.28 7.43 5.35
C SER A 410 -9.12 6.56 4.90
N THR A 411 -7.96 6.69 5.55
CA THR A 411 -6.82 5.78 5.38
C THR A 411 -6.15 5.51 6.72
N VAL A 412 -5.59 4.32 6.88
CA VAL A 412 -4.92 3.86 8.09
C VAL A 412 -3.65 3.08 7.76
N ARG A 413 -2.60 3.29 8.54
CA ARG A 413 -1.35 2.53 8.39
C ARG A 413 -0.70 2.25 9.72
N LEU A 414 -0.37 0.98 9.95
CA LEU A 414 0.42 0.51 11.08
C LEU A 414 1.84 0.18 10.63
N THR A 415 2.83 0.88 11.16
CA THR A 415 4.25 0.62 10.87
C THR A 415 5.16 1.30 11.89
N ASP A 416 6.33 0.74 12.18
CA ASP A 416 7.30 1.35 13.12
C ASP A 416 8.12 2.43 12.41
N LEU A 417 7.62 3.67 12.45
CA LEU A 417 8.23 4.85 11.84
C LEU A 417 9.44 5.35 12.62
N THR A 418 9.51 5.03 13.92
CA THR A 418 10.54 5.56 14.83
C THR A 418 11.67 4.59 15.14
N LYS A 419 11.60 3.37 14.59
CA LYS A 419 12.58 2.30 14.77
C LYS A 419 12.72 1.84 16.23
N ASP A 420 11.65 1.93 17.01
CA ASP A 420 11.65 1.56 18.42
C ASP A 420 10.98 0.22 18.71
N GLY A 421 10.62 -0.52 17.66
CA GLY A 421 10.01 -1.84 17.70
C GLY A 421 8.52 -1.81 18.03
N LYS A 422 7.88 -0.64 18.03
CA LYS A 422 6.44 -0.51 18.28
C LYS A 422 5.79 0.16 17.07
N PRO A 423 4.89 -0.52 16.38
CA PRO A 423 4.17 0.10 15.27
C PRO A 423 3.46 1.38 15.72
N ASP A 424 3.71 2.45 14.98
CA ASP A 424 2.96 3.69 15.03
C ASP A 424 1.69 3.55 14.18
N LEU A 425 0.66 4.34 14.50
CA LEU A 425 -0.55 4.44 13.68
C LEU A 425 -0.56 5.78 12.94
N VAL A 426 -0.73 5.75 11.62
CA VAL A 426 -1.03 6.92 10.79
C VAL A 426 -2.48 6.87 10.36
N VAL A 427 -3.18 8.00 10.46
CA VAL A 427 -4.59 8.13 10.06
C VAL A 427 -4.77 9.33 9.15
N GLY A 428 -5.37 9.13 7.98
CA GLY A 428 -5.76 10.20 7.07
C GLY A 428 -7.16 10.77 7.37
N ALA A 429 -7.30 12.08 7.21
CA ALA A 429 -8.60 12.78 7.19
C ALA A 429 -8.58 13.80 6.02
N PRO A 430 -8.94 13.38 4.80
CA PRO A 430 -8.84 14.23 3.61
C PRO A 430 -9.76 15.46 3.68
N GLY A 431 -10.87 15.37 4.42
CA GLY A 431 -11.85 16.44 4.54
C GLY A 431 -11.52 17.54 5.55
N GLU A 432 -10.48 17.36 6.38
CA GLU A 432 -10.11 18.27 7.47
C GLU A 432 -10.04 19.75 7.03
N ASP A 433 -10.55 20.66 7.87
CA ASP A 433 -10.38 22.12 7.74
C ASP A 433 -10.85 22.68 6.37
N ASN A 434 -12.04 22.25 5.92
CA ASN A 434 -12.60 22.52 4.58
C ASN A 434 -11.74 21.92 3.45
N SER A 435 -11.50 20.61 3.52
CA SER A 435 -10.71 19.86 2.54
C SER A 435 -9.26 20.35 2.39
N THR A 436 -8.68 20.93 3.45
CA THR A 436 -7.23 21.14 3.56
C THR A 436 -6.53 19.81 3.76
N GLY A 437 -7.20 18.84 4.40
CA GLY A 437 -6.72 17.50 4.61
C GLY A 437 -5.52 17.42 5.57
N GLY A 438 -5.34 16.26 6.16
CA GLY A 438 -4.19 16.00 7.00
C GLY A 438 -4.04 14.54 7.39
N ILE A 439 -2.91 14.28 8.04
CA ILE A 439 -2.66 13.02 8.74
C ILE A 439 -2.47 13.26 10.23
N TRP A 440 -2.81 12.25 11.02
CA TRP A 440 -2.46 12.12 12.43
C TRP A 440 -1.51 10.96 12.58
N VAL A 441 -0.42 11.17 13.31
CA VAL A 441 0.54 10.14 13.66
C VAL A 441 0.46 9.91 15.15
N PHE A 442 0.20 8.68 15.55
CA PHE A 442 0.10 8.23 16.93
C PHE A 442 1.30 7.34 17.24
N LYS A 443 2.20 7.82 18.11
CA LYS A 443 3.43 7.08 18.40
C LYS A 443 3.13 5.75 19.09
N GLY A 444 3.74 4.66 18.61
CA GLY A 444 3.64 3.32 19.16
C GLY A 444 4.13 3.23 20.61
N THR A 445 3.48 2.39 21.41
CA THR A 445 3.88 2.02 22.77
C THR A 445 3.81 0.52 22.95
N THR A 446 4.19 -0.01 24.11
CA THR A 446 4.03 -1.45 24.42
C THR A 446 2.57 -1.85 24.67
N THR A 447 1.61 -0.94 24.50
CA THR A 447 0.18 -1.19 24.69
C THR A 447 -0.64 -0.60 23.54
N GLY A 448 -0.03 -0.42 22.37
CA GLY A 448 -0.68 0.22 21.22
C GLY A 448 -0.37 1.71 21.05
N PRO A 449 -1.05 2.37 20.09
CA PRO A 449 -0.80 3.77 19.73
C PRO A 449 -1.10 4.75 20.86
N SER A 450 -0.22 5.74 21.06
CA SER A 450 -0.36 6.75 22.11
C SER A 450 -1.16 7.96 21.64
N LEU A 451 -2.32 8.18 22.28
CA LEU A 451 -3.10 9.39 22.03
C LEU A 451 -2.39 10.67 22.51
N ARG A 452 -1.63 10.60 23.61
CA ARG A 452 -0.92 11.77 24.16
C ARG A 452 0.32 12.16 23.38
N ASN A 453 0.99 11.18 22.78
CA ASN A 453 2.17 11.38 21.94
C ASN A 453 1.76 11.33 20.47
N SER A 454 0.69 12.04 20.13
CA SER A 454 0.21 12.17 18.76
C SER A 454 0.41 13.60 18.26
N TYR A 455 0.55 13.74 16.95
CA TYR A 455 0.63 15.03 16.27
C TYR A 455 -0.05 14.92 14.91
N SER A 456 -0.42 16.06 14.32
CA SER A 456 -0.98 16.11 12.98
C SER A 456 -0.11 16.92 12.02
N VAL A 457 -0.20 16.57 10.73
CA VAL A 457 0.45 17.26 9.63
C VAL A 457 -0.60 17.59 8.59
N MET A 458 -0.86 18.89 8.41
CA MET A 458 -1.87 19.38 7.47
C MET A 458 -1.27 19.61 6.08
N GLY A 459 -2.11 19.50 5.04
CA GLY A 459 -1.69 19.66 3.64
C GLY A 459 -0.93 20.97 3.36
N ASN A 460 -1.39 22.08 3.95
CA ASN A 460 -0.73 23.37 3.82
C ASN A 460 0.67 23.43 4.45
N ALA A 461 0.95 22.65 5.49
CA ALA A 461 2.24 22.60 6.17
C ALA A 461 3.31 21.85 5.36
N VAL A 462 2.86 21.04 4.39
CA VAL A 462 3.71 20.27 3.47
C VAL A 462 3.76 20.85 2.07
N GLY A 463 3.08 21.97 1.83
CA GLY A 463 3.14 22.73 0.58
C GLY A 463 2.08 22.32 -0.44
N LEU A 464 1.10 21.50 -0.06
CA LEU A 464 -0.04 21.22 -0.92
C LEU A 464 -0.98 22.46 -0.96
N PRO A 465 -1.46 22.87 -2.14
CA PRO A 465 -2.29 24.07 -2.29
C PRO A 465 -3.71 23.80 -1.82
N LYS A 466 -4.28 24.66 -0.96
CA LYS A 466 -5.62 24.49 -0.36
C LYS A 466 -6.73 24.38 -1.43
N GLU A 467 -6.95 23.19 -1.93
CA GLU A 467 -7.93 22.81 -2.94
C GLU A 467 -8.33 21.36 -2.64
N HIS A 468 -9.61 21.04 -2.82
CA HIS A 468 -10.26 19.84 -2.32
C HIS A 468 -9.41 18.55 -2.44
N TYR A 469 -8.94 17.98 -1.33
CA TYR A 469 -8.39 16.62 -1.32
C TYR A 469 -9.49 15.63 -0.96
N THR A 470 -9.74 14.62 -1.79
CA THR A 470 -10.70 13.55 -1.47
C THR A 470 -10.02 12.26 -1.03
N ASN A 471 -8.71 12.13 -1.25
CA ASN A 471 -7.96 10.94 -0.84
C ASN A 471 -6.55 11.30 -0.31
N TRP A 472 -6.16 10.69 0.80
CA TRP A 472 -4.82 10.75 1.39
C TRP A 472 -4.30 9.32 1.52
N SER A 473 -3.76 8.73 0.46
CA SER A 473 -3.23 7.36 0.48
C SER A 473 -1.86 7.31 1.15
N SER A 474 -1.58 6.28 1.95
CA SER A 474 -0.25 6.09 2.54
C SER A 474 0.37 4.79 2.03
N VAL A 475 1.70 4.69 2.05
CA VAL A 475 2.40 3.50 1.52
C VAL A 475 2.02 2.26 2.31
N GLN A 476 1.47 1.26 1.61
CA GLN A 476 1.42 -0.11 2.10
C GLN A 476 2.86 -0.65 2.18
N SER A 477 3.42 -0.77 3.40
CA SER A 477 4.59 -1.63 3.61
C SER A 477 4.13 -3.09 3.76
N SER A 478 4.75 -3.98 3.00
CA SER A 478 4.58 -5.43 3.13
C SER A 478 5.42 -6.04 4.25
#